data_AF-A0A1S8XXE3-F1
#
_entry.id   AF-A0A1S8XXE3-F1
#
_cell.length_a   1.000
_cell.length_b   1.000
_cell.length_c   1.000
_cell.angle_alpha   90.00
_cell.angle_beta   90.00
_cell.angle_gamma   90.00
#
_symmetry.space_group_name_H-M   'P 1'
#
loop_
_entity.id
_entity.type
_entity.pdbx_description
1 polymer ?
#
loop_
_entity_poly.entity_id
_entity_poly.type
_entity_poly.pdbx_seq_one_letter_code
_entity_poly.pdbx_strand_id
1 'polypeptide(L)'
;MINDRYEIKRRLGSGGMGEVWLAYDCLLGRNVAVKFVGEKELRETPEAHKILRDEAKAAGGLLGCPQVVSVLDLLEACTEIHQGPALVMEYVEGCNVAEWIGTYAPQLDETTRHIIGLYITLETIQAIQAAHARGILHRDIKPGNILLSVTGRVKVADFGLARVVEAITRTHTVWGKQTPLYAAPEQWRGEKPGMQTDIYQLCATVYHLLAGRPANQGSSLLSLLHWHESGELTSLSELAPSLDRSFADEVCNGLSPSPEDRSDLWEIFDTASVAFMKRLDLYVNVEGCSEDKVALIEKITDLEFENSEGGAEFPHAPEAAQEAIAAVLMGANCRLSFASDAEVEEGVDAQG
;
A
#
# COMPACT_ATOMS: atom_id res chain seq x y z
N MET A 1 -25.13 -2.32 -15.66
CA MET A 1 -25.08 -0.84 -15.60
C MET A 1 -25.53 -0.39 -14.22
N ILE A 2 -24.94 0.66 -13.67
CA ILE A 2 -25.47 1.39 -12.51
C ILE A 2 -25.94 2.76 -12.99
N ASN A 3 -27.20 3.09 -12.72
CA ASN A 3 -27.81 4.40 -13.01
C ASN A 3 -27.55 4.90 -14.43
N ASP A 4 -27.56 4.00 -15.42
CA ASP A 4 -27.26 4.25 -16.84
C ASP A 4 -25.95 5.00 -17.12
N ARG A 5 -25.01 5.01 -16.15
CA ARG A 5 -23.73 5.70 -16.25
C ARG A 5 -22.52 4.79 -16.12
N TYR A 6 -22.53 3.88 -15.15
CA TYR A 6 -21.36 3.04 -14.88
C TYR A 6 -21.58 1.62 -15.41
N GLU A 7 -20.78 1.24 -16.39
CA GLU A 7 -20.78 -0.10 -16.96
C GLU A 7 -19.80 -1.00 -16.21
N ILE A 8 -20.32 -1.91 -15.39
CA ILE A 8 -19.51 -2.90 -14.67
C ILE A 8 -18.83 -3.84 -15.67
N LYS A 9 -17.51 -4.02 -15.54
CA LYS A 9 -16.69 -4.84 -16.43
C LYS A 9 -16.25 -6.15 -15.78
N ARG A 10 -15.35 -6.09 -14.81
CA ARG A 10 -14.77 -7.26 -14.14
C ARG A 10 -14.53 -7.00 -12.66
N ARG A 11 -14.55 -8.05 -11.85
CA ARG A 11 -14.20 -7.96 -10.43
C ARG A 11 -12.69 -7.71 -10.29
N LEU A 12 -12.33 -6.76 -9.42
CA LEU A 12 -10.95 -6.44 -9.05
C LEU A 12 -10.54 -7.15 -7.77
N GLY A 13 -11.46 -7.26 -6.81
CA GLY A 13 -11.20 -7.93 -5.54
C GLY A 13 -12.46 -8.13 -4.70
N SER A 14 -12.33 -8.94 -3.67
CA SER A 14 -13.38 -9.18 -2.67
C SER A 14 -12.77 -9.16 -1.29
N GLY A 15 -13.32 -8.37 -0.38
CA GLY A 15 -12.87 -8.27 1.01
C GLY A 15 -14.03 -8.43 2.00
N GLY A 16 -13.73 -8.25 3.29
CA GLY A 16 -14.72 -8.42 4.37
C GLY A 16 -15.93 -7.47 4.32
N MET A 17 -15.86 -6.38 3.56
CA MET A 17 -16.91 -5.36 3.45
C MET A 17 -17.66 -5.36 2.12
N GLY A 18 -17.30 -6.25 1.19
CA GLY A 18 -17.90 -6.32 -0.12
C GLY A 18 -16.88 -6.43 -1.26
N GLU A 19 -17.35 -6.15 -2.47
CA GLU A 19 -16.60 -6.41 -3.69
C GLU A 19 -16.23 -5.11 -4.39
N VAL A 20 -15.03 -5.11 -4.96
CA VAL A 20 -14.53 -4.01 -5.79
C VAL A 20 -14.53 -4.46 -7.24
N TRP A 21 -15.13 -3.66 -8.11
CA TRP A 21 -15.29 -3.94 -9.52
C TRP A 21 -14.70 -2.81 -10.36
N LEU A 22 -14.09 -3.17 -11.49
CA LEU A 22 -13.77 -2.24 -12.56
C LEU A 22 -15.06 -1.88 -13.27
N ALA A 23 -15.28 -0.59 -13.49
CA ALA A 23 -16.38 -0.09 -14.28
C ALA A 23 -15.89 0.99 -15.25
N TYR A 24 -16.67 1.20 -16.31
CA TYR A 24 -16.46 2.31 -17.24
C TYR A 24 -17.52 3.38 -16.98
N ASP A 25 -17.09 4.60 -16.68
CA ASP A 25 -17.97 5.77 -16.60
C ASP A 25 -18.27 6.23 -18.03
N CYS A 26 -19.44 5.82 -18.57
CA CYS A 26 -19.86 6.10 -19.93
C CYS A 26 -20.05 7.60 -20.21
N LEU A 27 -20.27 8.41 -19.17
CA LEU A 27 -20.47 9.85 -19.31
C LEU A 27 -19.13 10.59 -19.48
N LEU A 28 -18.12 10.20 -18.70
CA LEU A 28 -16.80 10.84 -18.71
C LEU A 28 -15.77 10.10 -19.57
N GLY A 29 -16.09 8.90 -20.06
CA GLY A 29 -15.25 8.11 -20.94
C GLY A 29 -14.01 7.52 -20.27
N ARG A 30 -14.08 7.14 -18.99
CA ARG A 30 -12.92 6.67 -18.21
C ARG A 30 -13.22 5.45 -17.35
N ASN A 31 -12.17 4.67 -17.05
CA ASN A 31 -12.24 3.60 -16.07
C ASN A 31 -12.33 4.14 -14.63
N VAL A 32 -13.14 3.50 -13.80
CA VAL A 32 -13.30 3.78 -12.38
C VAL A 32 -13.40 2.46 -11.61
N ALA A 33 -13.07 2.48 -10.32
CA ALA A 33 -13.34 1.36 -9.44
C ALA A 33 -14.63 1.62 -8.66
N VAL A 34 -15.47 0.61 -8.51
CA VAL A 34 -16.74 0.68 -7.78
C VAL A 34 -16.70 -0.34 -6.65
N LYS A 35 -16.74 0.15 -5.42
CA LYS A 35 -16.79 -0.68 -4.22
C LYS A 35 -18.24 -0.78 -3.75
N PHE A 36 -18.82 -1.97 -3.86
CA PHE A 36 -20.12 -2.27 -3.28
C PHE A 36 -19.93 -2.63 -1.82
N VAL A 37 -20.68 -1.98 -0.93
CA VAL A 37 -20.66 -2.32 0.48
C VAL A 37 -21.73 -3.39 0.74
N GLY A 38 -21.37 -4.43 1.49
CA GLY A 38 -22.20 -5.61 1.75
C GLY A 38 -23.64 -5.26 2.11
N GLU A 39 -24.56 -5.63 1.23
CA GLU A 39 -25.97 -5.25 1.33
C GLU A 39 -26.64 -5.84 2.57
N LYS A 40 -26.26 -7.07 2.94
CA LYS A 40 -26.87 -7.77 4.07
C LYS A 40 -26.51 -7.09 5.39
N GLU A 41 -25.24 -6.75 5.53
CA GLU A 41 -24.67 -6.10 6.71
C GLU A 41 -25.23 -4.68 6.91
N LEU A 42 -25.43 -3.95 5.81
CA LEU A 42 -26.00 -2.61 5.84
C LEU A 42 -27.50 -2.58 6.12
N ARG A 43 -28.27 -3.52 5.54
CA ARG A 43 -29.72 -3.66 5.82
C ARG A 43 -29.99 -3.96 7.28
N GLU A 44 -29.13 -4.75 7.92
CA GLU A 44 -29.24 -5.13 9.33
C GLU A 44 -28.77 -4.02 10.29
N THR A 45 -28.02 -3.02 9.79
CA THR A 45 -27.44 -1.93 10.61
C THR A 45 -27.67 -0.54 9.97
N PRO A 46 -28.82 0.13 10.19
CA PRO A 46 -29.13 1.45 9.63
C PRO A 46 -28.08 2.54 9.94
N GLU A 47 -27.41 2.45 11.08
CA GLU A 47 -26.31 3.33 11.48
C GLU A 47 -25.12 3.23 10.52
N ALA A 48 -24.87 2.05 9.93
CA ALA A 48 -23.77 1.82 9.00
C ALA A 48 -23.93 2.59 7.69
N HIS A 49 -25.17 2.80 7.20
CA HIS A 49 -25.44 3.68 6.05
C HIS A 49 -25.06 5.13 6.32
N LYS A 50 -25.38 5.64 7.53
CA LYS A 50 -25.01 7.00 7.92
C LYS A 50 -23.49 7.15 8.02
N ILE A 51 -22.83 6.18 8.67
CA ILE A 51 -21.37 6.17 8.80
C ILE A 51 -20.73 6.13 7.41
N LEU A 52 -21.19 5.27 6.49
CA LEU A 52 -20.65 5.19 5.14
C LEU A 52 -20.75 6.53 4.39
N ARG A 53 -21.87 7.25 4.51
CA ARG A 53 -22.03 8.59 3.91
C ARG A 53 -21.08 9.61 4.54
N ASP A 54 -20.92 9.57 5.86
CA ASP A 54 -20.02 10.47 6.58
C ASP A 54 -18.54 10.18 6.21
N GLU A 55 -18.16 8.91 6.06
CA GLU A 55 -16.82 8.49 5.62
C GLU A 55 -16.56 8.87 4.16
N ALA A 56 -17.51 8.64 3.26
CA ALA A 56 -17.37 9.04 1.86
C ALA A 56 -17.17 10.56 1.73
N LYS A 57 -17.86 11.37 2.55
CA LYS A 57 -17.66 12.82 2.61
C LYS A 57 -16.28 13.19 3.17
N ALA A 58 -15.85 12.52 4.24
CA ALA A 58 -14.52 12.75 4.83
C ALA A 58 -13.41 12.41 3.82
N ALA A 59 -13.49 11.24 3.19
CA ALA A 59 -12.57 10.81 2.14
C ALA A 59 -12.60 11.74 0.91
N GLY A 60 -13.77 12.30 0.56
CA GLY A 60 -13.87 13.36 -0.45
C GLY A 60 -13.05 14.62 -0.12
N GLY A 61 -12.82 14.91 1.18
CA GLY A 61 -11.93 15.98 1.64
C GLY A 61 -10.43 15.73 1.41
N LEU A 62 -10.06 14.50 1.04
CA LEU A 62 -8.70 14.12 0.62
C LEU A 62 -8.48 14.27 -0.88
N LEU A 63 -9.48 14.74 -1.62
CA LEU A 63 -9.33 15.03 -3.04
C LEU A 63 -8.17 16.00 -3.28
N GLY A 64 -7.29 15.64 -4.21
CA GLY A 64 -6.08 16.41 -4.52
C GLY A 64 -4.83 15.95 -3.77
N CYS A 65 -4.93 15.01 -2.83
CA CYS A 65 -3.78 14.32 -2.27
C CYS A 65 -3.28 13.25 -3.27
N PRO A 66 -2.07 13.37 -3.85
CA PRO A 66 -1.61 12.45 -4.89
C PRO A 66 -1.55 10.99 -4.44
N GLN A 67 -1.11 10.75 -3.20
CA GLN A 67 -0.94 9.43 -2.60
C GLN A 67 -2.23 8.83 -2.05
N VAL A 68 -3.39 9.46 -2.25
CA VAL A 68 -4.69 8.93 -1.81
C VAL A 68 -5.53 8.56 -3.02
N VAL A 69 -6.18 7.40 -2.97
CA VAL A 69 -7.20 7.03 -3.97
C VAL A 69 -8.37 7.99 -3.83
N SER A 70 -8.66 8.72 -4.91
CA SER A 70 -9.72 9.72 -4.88
C SER A 70 -11.11 9.08 -4.86
N VAL A 71 -11.96 9.52 -3.94
CA VAL A 71 -13.40 9.23 -3.97
C VAL A 71 -14.07 10.19 -4.95
N LEU A 72 -14.75 9.63 -5.96
CA LEU A 72 -15.32 10.38 -7.07
C LEU A 72 -16.83 10.57 -6.93
N ASP A 73 -17.53 9.57 -6.39
CA ASP A 73 -18.98 9.60 -6.24
C ASP A 73 -19.45 8.62 -5.16
N LEU A 74 -20.64 8.86 -4.61
CA LEU A 74 -21.35 7.93 -3.75
C LEU A 74 -22.75 7.70 -4.31
N LEU A 75 -23.01 6.47 -4.72
CA LEU A 75 -24.23 6.07 -5.41
C LEU A 75 -25.07 5.17 -4.51
N GLU A 76 -26.37 5.10 -4.77
CA GLU A 76 -27.17 3.92 -4.46
C GLU A 76 -27.20 3.07 -5.74
N ALA A 77 -26.53 1.93 -5.72
CA ALA A 77 -26.49 1.00 -6.84
C ALA A 77 -27.74 0.12 -6.84
N CYS A 78 -28.38 0.04 -8.00
CA CYS A 78 -29.49 -0.87 -8.26
C CYS A 78 -29.13 -1.71 -9.49
N THR A 79 -28.54 -2.89 -9.29
CA THR A 79 -28.19 -3.84 -10.35
C THR A 79 -28.81 -5.20 -10.08
N GLU A 80 -28.69 -6.14 -11.01
CA GLU A 80 -29.19 -7.51 -10.82
C GLU A 80 -28.45 -8.25 -9.68
N ILE A 81 -27.20 -7.88 -9.40
CA ILE A 81 -26.29 -8.62 -8.49
C ILE A 81 -26.01 -7.84 -7.20
N HIS A 82 -26.02 -6.51 -7.27
CA HIS A 82 -25.76 -5.62 -6.14
C HIS A 82 -26.84 -4.56 -6.00
N GLN A 83 -27.28 -4.36 -4.76
CA GLN A 83 -28.28 -3.38 -4.36
C GLN A 83 -27.76 -2.65 -3.11
N GLY A 84 -27.95 -1.33 -3.05
CA GLY A 84 -27.49 -0.48 -1.94
C GLY A 84 -26.26 0.36 -2.27
N PRO A 85 -25.59 0.96 -1.26
CA PRO A 85 -24.62 2.01 -1.52
C PRO A 85 -23.33 1.48 -2.16
N ALA A 86 -22.84 2.23 -3.14
CA ALA A 86 -21.61 1.95 -3.86
C ALA A 86 -20.74 3.19 -3.92
N LEU A 87 -19.46 3.04 -3.58
CA LEU A 87 -18.46 4.09 -3.65
C LEU A 87 -17.77 4.01 -5.01
N VAL A 88 -17.80 5.11 -5.78
CA VAL A 88 -17.00 5.23 -7.01
C VAL A 88 -15.70 5.92 -6.66
N MET A 89 -14.60 5.30 -7.05
CA MET A 89 -13.26 5.76 -6.76
C MET A 89 -12.38 5.72 -8.00
N GLU A 90 -11.26 6.44 -7.93
CA GLU A 90 -10.19 6.36 -8.91
C GLU A 90 -9.79 4.89 -9.14
N TYR A 91 -9.71 4.50 -10.41
CA TYR A 91 -9.12 3.21 -10.76
C TYR A 91 -7.61 3.36 -10.85
N VAL A 92 -6.89 2.65 -9.98
CA VAL A 92 -5.43 2.54 -10.04
C VAL A 92 -5.10 1.24 -10.78
N GLU A 93 -4.61 1.37 -12.01
CA GLU A 93 -4.13 0.23 -12.79
C GLU A 93 -2.77 -0.21 -12.28
N GLY A 94 -2.63 -1.46 -11.88
CA GLY A 94 -1.43 -2.04 -11.29
C GLY A 94 -1.79 -3.13 -10.27
N CYS A 95 -1.03 -3.23 -9.18
CA CYS A 95 -1.25 -4.22 -8.12
C CYS A 95 -1.39 -3.55 -6.75
N ASN A 96 -1.68 -4.32 -5.70
CA ASN A 96 -1.52 -3.87 -4.32
C ASN A 96 -0.20 -4.37 -3.73
N VAL A 97 0.22 -3.81 -2.59
CA VAL A 97 1.49 -4.17 -1.95
C VAL A 97 1.48 -5.62 -1.43
N ALA A 98 0.31 -6.21 -1.13
CA ALA A 98 0.25 -7.63 -0.77
C ALA A 98 0.64 -8.53 -1.95
N GLU A 99 0.15 -8.21 -3.15
CA GLU A 99 0.54 -8.87 -4.40
C GLU A 99 2.00 -8.60 -4.76
N TRP A 100 2.48 -7.37 -4.54
CA TRP A 100 3.90 -7.01 -4.68
C TRP A 100 4.81 -7.91 -3.84
N ILE A 101 4.54 -8.01 -2.53
CA ILE A 101 5.32 -8.83 -1.60
C ILE A 101 5.31 -10.31 -2.01
N GLY A 102 4.17 -10.84 -2.45
CA GLY A 102 4.02 -12.25 -2.79
C GLY A 102 4.55 -12.64 -4.17
N THR A 103 4.60 -11.70 -5.12
CA THR A 103 4.83 -12.01 -6.54
C THR A 103 6.09 -11.37 -7.08
N TYR A 104 6.29 -10.06 -6.85
CA TYR A 104 7.34 -9.28 -7.51
C TYR A 104 8.59 -9.15 -6.63
N ALA A 105 8.41 -8.79 -5.36
CA ALA A 105 9.51 -8.61 -4.41
C ALA A 105 10.47 -9.83 -4.31
N PRO A 106 10.02 -11.10 -4.35
CA PRO A 106 10.91 -12.25 -4.29
C PRO A 106 11.80 -12.45 -5.52
N GLN A 107 11.52 -11.75 -6.63
CA GLN A 107 12.30 -11.81 -7.86
C GLN A 107 13.40 -10.74 -7.92
N LEU A 108 13.40 -9.80 -6.97
CA LEU A 108 14.36 -8.70 -6.89
C LEU A 108 15.47 -9.04 -5.91
N ASP A 109 16.65 -8.47 -6.12
CA ASP A 109 17.70 -8.50 -5.12
C ASP A 109 17.27 -7.71 -3.86
N GLU A 110 17.96 -8.01 -2.74
CA GLU A 110 17.62 -7.45 -1.44
C GLU A 110 17.65 -5.90 -1.43
N THR A 111 18.67 -5.31 -2.05
CA THR A 111 18.88 -3.86 -2.09
C THR A 111 17.74 -3.18 -2.86
N THR A 112 17.41 -3.68 -4.06
CA THR A 112 16.29 -3.18 -4.86
C THR A 112 14.97 -3.26 -4.11
N ARG A 113 14.69 -4.42 -3.49
CA ARG A 113 13.47 -4.63 -2.71
C ARG A 113 13.36 -3.63 -1.55
N HIS A 114 14.47 -3.36 -0.86
CA HIS A 114 14.50 -2.43 0.26
C HIS A 114 14.33 -0.98 -0.16
N ILE A 115 14.94 -0.55 -1.26
CA ILE A 115 14.80 0.82 -1.78
C ILE A 115 13.36 1.08 -2.23
N ILE A 116 12.75 0.15 -2.96
CA ILE A 116 11.32 0.22 -3.31
C ILE A 116 10.47 0.22 -2.04
N GLY A 117 10.82 -0.60 -1.05
CA GLY A 117 10.15 -0.64 0.25
C GLY A 117 10.18 0.71 0.99
N LEU A 118 11.32 1.40 0.98
CA LEU A 118 11.49 2.74 1.54
C LEU A 118 10.63 3.77 0.78
N TYR A 119 10.64 3.74 -0.55
CA TYR A 119 9.80 4.62 -1.37
C TYR A 119 8.31 4.44 -1.05
N ILE A 120 7.82 3.19 -1.02
CA ILE A 120 6.43 2.88 -0.66
C ILE A 120 6.11 3.38 0.75
N THR A 121 7.04 3.25 1.69
CA THR A 121 6.90 3.74 3.07
C THR A 121 6.73 5.26 3.09
N LEU A 122 7.60 6.00 2.41
CA LEU A 122 7.57 7.46 2.35
C LEU A 122 6.26 7.98 1.74
N GLU A 123 5.82 7.40 0.62
CA GLU A 123 4.57 7.79 -0.03
C GLU A 123 3.34 7.46 0.84
N THR A 124 3.37 6.32 1.54
CA THR A 124 2.30 5.93 2.48
C THR A 124 2.24 6.89 3.66
N ILE A 125 3.39 7.30 4.21
CA ILE A 125 3.44 8.29 5.30
C ILE A 125 2.86 9.62 4.85
N GLN A 126 3.18 10.09 3.63
CA GLN A 126 2.61 11.33 3.10
C GLN A 126 1.06 11.26 3.01
N ALA A 127 0.51 10.12 2.58
CA ALA A 127 -0.94 9.90 2.56
C ALA A 127 -1.56 9.99 3.96
N ILE A 128 -0.93 9.34 4.95
CA ILE A 128 -1.39 9.33 6.35
C ILE A 128 -1.30 10.73 6.96
N GLN A 129 -0.18 11.43 6.78
CA GLN A 129 0.01 12.81 7.24
C GLN A 129 -1.07 13.74 6.68
N ALA A 130 -1.35 13.64 5.38
CA ALA A 130 -2.38 14.45 4.73
C ALA A 130 -3.78 14.19 5.29
N ALA A 131 -4.09 12.94 5.65
CA ALA A 131 -5.35 12.57 6.29
C ALA A 131 -5.42 13.03 7.75
N HIS A 132 -4.37 12.80 8.53
CA HIS A 132 -4.28 13.19 9.93
C HIS A 132 -4.39 14.72 10.10
N ALA A 133 -3.79 15.49 9.20
CA ALA A 133 -3.90 16.95 9.17
C ALA A 133 -5.35 17.45 8.98
N ARG A 134 -6.24 16.60 8.43
CA ARG A 134 -7.68 16.87 8.26
C ARG A 134 -8.55 16.17 9.31
N GLY A 135 -7.94 15.56 10.32
CA GLY A 135 -8.64 14.81 11.37
C GLY A 135 -9.21 13.48 10.91
N ILE A 136 -8.73 12.93 9.79
CA ILE A 136 -9.18 11.66 9.22
C ILE A 136 -8.18 10.58 9.60
N LEU A 137 -8.67 9.48 10.18
CA LEU A 137 -7.87 8.28 10.48
C LEU A 137 -8.14 7.20 9.42
N HIS A 138 -7.13 6.43 9.07
CA HIS A 138 -7.25 5.35 8.10
C HIS A 138 -7.88 4.09 8.73
N ARG A 139 -7.31 3.61 9.84
CA ARG A 139 -7.74 2.48 10.71
C ARG A 139 -7.70 1.08 10.11
N ASP A 140 -7.32 0.93 8.85
CA ASP A 140 -7.10 -0.37 8.20
C ASP A 140 -5.86 -0.34 7.27
N ILE A 141 -4.74 0.24 7.72
CA ILE A 141 -3.50 0.26 6.91
C ILE A 141 -2.94 -1.17 6.87
N LYS A 142 -2.75 -1.68 5.66
CA LYS A 142 -2.21 -3.01 5.36
C LYS A 142 -1.73 -3.08 3.92
N PRO A 143 -0.88 -4.06 3.55
CA PRO A 143 -0.42 -4.22 2.17
C PRO A 143 -1.54 -4.26 1.12
N GLY A 144 -2.71 -4.81 1.45
CA GLY A 144 -3.85 -4.88 0.53
C GLY A 144 -4.53 -3.53 0.22
N ASN A 145 -4.32 -2.51 1.04
CA ASN A 145 -4.91 -1.17 0.88
C ASN A 145 -3.92 -0.14 0.32
N ILE A 146 -2.68 -0.54 0.04
CA ILE A 146 -1.67 0.29 -0.61
C ILE A 146 -1.53 -0.23 -2.05
N LEU A 147 -1.78 0.63 -3.02
CA LEU A 147 -1.79 0.33 -4.44
C LEU A 147 -0.52 0.87 -5.11
N LEU A 148 0.04 0.07 -6.01
CA LEU A 148 1.15 0.42 -6.88
C LEU A 148 0.63 0.50 -8.30
N SER A 149 0.69 1.68 -8.90
CA SER A 149 0.28 1.85 -10.29
C SER A 149 1.33 1.34 -11.27
N VAL A 150 0.93 1.01 -12.49
CA VAL A 150 1.84 0.68 -13.60
C VAL A 150 2.79 1.83 -13.98
N THR A 151 2.51 3.05 -13.52
CA THR A 151 3.41 4.21 -13.65
C THR A 151 4.28 4.40 -12.40
N GLY A 152 4.35 3.42 -11.51
CA GLY A 152 5.19 3.43 -10.30
C GLY A 152 4.64 4.16 -9.09
N ARG A 153 3.55 4.92 -9.23
CA ARG A 153 2.99 5.74 -8.14
C ARG A 153 2.31 4.88 -7.08
N VAL A 154 2.46 5.30 -5.82
CA VAL A 154 1.85 4.69 -4.65
C VAL A 154 0.55 5.43 -4.29
N LYS A 155 -0.52 4.69 -4.03
CA LYS A 155 -1.81 5.24 -3.60
C LYS A 155 -2.44 4.43 -2.48
N VAL A 156 -2.83 5.09 -1.41
CA VAL A 156 -3.51 4.48 -0.26
C VAL A 156 -5.03 4.57 -0.47
N ALA A 157 -5.69 3.41 -0.43
CA ALA A 157 -7.13 3.25 -0.63
C ALA A 157 -7.86 3.08 0.71
N ASP A 158 -9.20 3.17 0.68
CA ASP A 158 -10.07 2.80 1.80
C ASP A 158 -9.97 3.64 3.09
N PHE A 159 -9.48 4.90 3.01
CA PHE A 159 -9.53 5.84 4.15
C PHE A 159 -10.93 5.91 4.77
N GLY A 160 -11.00 5.68 6.08
CA GLY A 160 -12.22 5.88 6.87
C GLY A 160 -13.27 4.76 6.77
N LEU A 161 -13.20 3.88 5.77
CA LEU A 161 -14.19 2.80 5.59
C LEU A 161 -14.17 1.76 6.72
N ALA A 162 -13.09 1.68 7.50
CA ALA A 162 -12.97 0.86 8.70
C ALA A 162 -14.04 1.15 9.77
N ARG A 163 -14.54 2.39 9.88
CA ARG A 163 -15.63 2.71 10.85
C ARG A 163 -16.94 2.02 10.50
N VAL A 164 -17.20 1.85 9.21
CA VAL A 164 -18.35 1.08 8.73
C VAL A 164 -18.19 -0.38 9.16
N VAL A 165 -16.97 -0.92 9.09
CA VAL A 165 -16.65 -2.26 9.61
C VAL A 165 -16.96 -2.36 11.08
N GLU A 166 -16.41 -1.47 11.90
CA GLU A 166 -16.62 -1.53 13.35
C GLU A 166 -18.10 -1.46 13.71
N ALA A 167 -18.90 -0.69 12.96
CA ALA A 167 -20.35 -0.63 13.18
C ALA A 167 -21.02 -1.98 12.84
N ILE A 168 -20.62 -2.61 11.74
CA ILE A 168 -21.13 -3.91 11.29
C ILE A 168 -20.61 -5.07 12.17
N THR A 169 -19.36 -5.04 12.61
CA THR A 169 -18.75 -6.09 13.44
C THR A 169 -19.09 -5.94 14.92
N ARG A 170 -19.52 -4.77 15.40
CA ARG A 170 -20.11 -4.63 16.75
C ARG A 170 -21.49 -5.28 16.82
N THR A 171 -22.26 -5.27 15.74
CA THR A 171 -23.59 -5.90 15.66
C THR A 171 -23.53 -7.38 15.32
N HIS A 172 -22.48 -7.83 14.61
CA HIS A 172 -22.28 -9.22 14.23
C HIS A 172 -20.90 -9.72 14.66
N THR A 173 -20.83 -10.88 15.33
CA THR A 173 -19.59 -11.56 15.76
C THR A 173 -18.73 -12.03 14.56
N VAL A 174 -18.20 -11.09 13.77
CA VAL A 174 -17.63 -11.28 12.42
C VAL A 174 -16.11 -11.10 12.40
N TRP A 175 -15.46 -11.15 13.57
CA TRP A 175 -13.99 -11.23 13.62
C TRP A 175 -13.41 -12.56 13.08
N GLY A 176 -14.24 -13.43 12.49
CA GLY A 176 -13.95 -14.83 12.22
C GLY A 176 -13.53 -15.20 10.79
N LYS A 177 -13.16 -14.27 9.89
CA LYS A 177 -12.79 -14.65 8.51
C LYS A 177 -11.33 -14.45 8.11
N GLN A 178 -10.57 -13.57 8.75
CA GLN A 178 -9.11 -13.44 8.57
C GLN A 178 -8.50 -12.93 9.87
N THR A 179 -7.35 -13.46 10.30
CA THR A 179 -6.57 -12.90 11.41
C THR A 179 -6.07 -11.52 10.97
N PRO A 180 -6.46 -10.39 11.58
CA PRO A 180 -5.95 -9.09 11.15
C PRO A 180 -4.53 -8.87 11.65
N LEU A 181 -3.56 -9.46 10.94
CA LEU A 181 -2.12 -9.44 11.23
C LEU A 181 -1.52 -8.03 11.44
N TYR A 182 -2.23 -6.99 10.97
CA TYR A 182 -1.79 -5.60 11.04
C TYR A 182 -2.55 -4.78 12.10
N ALA A 183 -3.64 -5.31 12.69
CA ALA A 183 -4.46 -4.54 13.62
C ALA A 183 -3.73 -4.26 14.93
N ALA A 184 -3.84 -3.02 15.41
CA ALA A 184 -3.19 -2.58 16.63
C ALA A 184 -3.85 -3.17 17.89
N PRO A 185 -3.10 -3.43 18.98
CA PRO A 185 -3.61 -3.99 20.24
C PRO A 185 -4.92 -3.38 20.74
N GLU A 186 -5.05 -2.06 20.69
CA GLU A 186 -6.23 -1.31 21.13
C GLU A 186 -7.50 -1.67 20.34
N GLN A 187 -7.38 -2.03 19.04
CA GLN A 187 -8.52 -2.44 18.23
C GLN A 187 -9.09 -3.78 18.70
N TRP A 188 -8.23 -4.69 19.16
CA TRP A 188 -8.65 -5.99 19.71
C TRP A 188 -9.31 -5.86 21.07
N ARG A 189 -8.85 -4.90 21.87
CA ARG A 189 -9.45 -4.56 23.16
C ARG A 189 -10.77 -3.80 23.02
N GLY A 190 -11.14 -3.41 21.80
CA GLY A 190 -12.31 -2.59 21.52
C GLY A 190 -12.16 -1.14 22.00
N GLU A 191 -10.93 -0.71 22.27
CA GLU A 191 -10.60 0.66 22.62
C GLU A 191 -10.72 1.56 21.39
N LYS A 192 -10.83 2.88 21.63
CA LYS A 192 -11.07 3.84 20.55
C LYS A 192 -9.79 4.04 19.73
N PRO A 193 -9.78 3.76 18.41
CA PRO A 193 -8.62 4.00 17.56
C PRO A 193 -8.23 5.48 17.51
N GLY A 194 -6.93 5.73 17.45
CA GLY A 194 -6.32 7.06 17.34
C GLY A 194 -5.27 7.12 16.23
N MET A 195 -4.53 8.23 16.15
CA MET A 195 -3.40 8.36 15.20
C MET A 195 -2.34 7.27 15.44
N GLN A 196 -2.12 6.90 16.71
CA GLN A 196 -1.19 5.82 17.07
C GLN A 196 -1.62 4.44 16.54
N THR A 197 -2.92 4.23 16.29
CA THR A 197 -3.40 3.00 15.64
C THR A 197 -2.92 2.94 14.19
N ASP A 198 -2.97 4.06 13.46
CA ASP A 198 -2.49 4.12 12.09
C ASP A 198 -0.97 3.96 12.02
N ILE A 199 -0.22 4.51 12.98
CA ILE A 199 1.24 4.35 13.09
C ILE A 199 1.60 2.87 13.29
N TYR A 200 0.92 2.18 14.20
CA TYR A 200 1.13 0.74 14.41
C TYR A 200 0.91 -0.06 13.12
N GLN A 201 -0.21 0.20 12.45
CA GLN A 201 -0.60 -0.51 11.22
C GLN A 201 0.36 -0.21 10.05
N LEU A 202 0.86 1.03 9.97
CA LEU A 202 1.92 1.42 9.06
C LEU A 202 3.19 0.61 9.36
N CYS A 203 3.68 0.61 10.60
CA CYS A 203 4.90 -0.12 10.96
C CYS A 203 4.76 -1.63 10.73
N ALA A 204 3.59 -2.23 11.00
CA ALA A 204 3.32 -3.63 10.69
C ALA A 204 3.38 -3.93 9.17
N THR A 205 2.89 -2.98 8.37
CA THR A 205 2.91 -3.06 6.91
C THR A 205 4.33 -2.92 6.36
N VAL A 206 5.06 -1.91 6.84
CA VAL A 206 6.46 -1.62 6.48
C VAL A 206 7.38 -2.77 6.89
N TYR A 207 7.20 -3.30 8.10
CA TYR A 207 7.93 -4.48 8.54
C TYR A 207 7.71 -5.66 7.59
N HIS A 208 6.46 -5.94 7.20
CA HIS A 208 6.18 -7.04 6.27
C HIS A 208 6.83 -6.81 4.90
N LEU A 209 6.73 -5.59 4.38
CA LEU A 209 7.33 -5.20 3.10
C LEU A 209 8.85 -5.42 3.08
N LEU A 210 9.52 -5.06 4.17
CA LEU A 210 10.99 -5.07 4.27
C LEU A 210 11.55 -6.41 4.75
N ALA A 211 10.88 -7.09 5.68
CA ALA A 211 11.30 -8.41 6.16
C ALA A 211 10.86 -9.55 5.22
N GLY A 212 9.95 -9.28 4.27
CA GLY A 212 9.32 -10.32 3.42
C GLY A 212 8.37 -11.25 4.17
N ARG A 213 8.15 -11.01 5.48
CA ARG A 213 7.22 -11.75 6.33
C ARG A 213 6.57 -10.82 7.36
N PRO A 214 5.32 -11.07 7.78
CA PRO A 214 4.67 -10.25 8.80
C PRO A 214 5.42 -10.30 10.14
N ALA A 215 5.37 -9.21 10.91
CA ALA A 215 5.93 -9.14 12.27
C ALA A 215 5.35 -10.23 13.17
N ASN A 216 4.04 -10.46 13.05
CA ASN A 216 3.33 -11.52 13.73
C ASN A 216 3.05 -12.68 12.78
N GLN A 217 3.54 -13.87 13.12
CA GLN A 217 3.32 -15.11 12.34
C GLN A 217 2.27 -16.04 12.97
N GLY A 218 1.57 -15.58 13.99
CA GLY A 218 0.51 -16.30 14.66
C GLY A 218 -0.63 -16.66 13.71
N SER A 219 -0.97 -17.95 13.66
CA SER A 219 -2.05 -18.47 12.81
C SER A 219 -3.44 -18.40 13.46
N SER A 220 -3.53 -17.93 14.71
CA SER A 220 -4.78 -17.84 15.47
C SER A 220 -4.87 -16.51 16.24
N LEU A 221 -6.10 -16.12 16.58
CA LEU A 221 -6.37 -14.96 17.43
C LEU A 221 -5.64 -15.06 18.78
N LEU A 222 -5.64 -16.25 19.40
CA LEU A 222 -4.96 -16.47 20.66
C LEU A 222 -3.44 -16.32 20.53
N SER A 223 -2.84 -16.84 19.46
CA SER A 223 -1.41 -16.66 19.18
C SER A 223 -1.05 -15.20 18.98
N LEU A 224 -1.94 -14.43 18.32
CA LEU A 224 -1.75 -13.02 18.10
C LEU A 224 -1.84 -12.21 19.40
N LEU A 225 -2.83 -12.48 20.26
CA LEU A 225 -2.94 -11.83 21.56
C LEU A 225 -1.72 -12.14 22.44
N HIS A 226 -1.29 -13.40 22.46
CA HIS A 226 -0.09 -13.81 23.17
C HIS A 226 1.17 -13.11 22.64
N TRP A 227 1.30 -12.98 21.31
CA TRP A 227 2.41 -12.26 20.70
C TRP A 227 2.45 -10.79 21.16
N HIS A 228 1.30 -10.09 21.14
CA HIS A 228 1.21 -8.72 21.65
C HIS A 228 1.53 -8.61 23.14
N GLU A 229 1.17 -9.60 23.96
CA GLU A 229 1.53 -9.63 25.38
C GLU A 229 3.01 -9.93 25.62
N SER A 230 3.61 -10.79 24.79
CA SER A 230 5.01 -11.21 24.91
C SER A 230 5.99 -10.12 24.48
N GLY A 231 5.61 -9.25 23.54
CA GLY A 231 6.50 -8.26 22.93
C GLY A 231 7.64 -8.89 22.10
N GLU A 232 7.54 -10.18 21.75
CA GLU A 232 8.59 -10.88 21.00
C GLU A 232 8.60 -10.44 19.52
N LEU A 233 9.38 -9.40 19.21
CA LEU A 233 9.60 -8.92 17.85
C LEU A 233 11.03 -9.24 17.41
N THR A 234 11.18 -10.01 16.32
CA THR A 234 12.49 -10.13 15.68
C THR A 234 12.88 -8.77 15.09
N SER A 235 14.07 -8.29 15.40
CA SER A 235 14.52 -6.98 14.93
C SER A 235 14.53 -6.91 13.40
N LEU A 236 14.05 -5.80 12.83
CA LEU A 236 14.10 -5.60 11.38
C LEU A 236 15.55 -5.48 10.89
N SER A 237 16.47 -4.96 11.70
CA SER A 237 17.90 -4.89 11.36
C SER A 237 18.58 -6.26 11.32
N GLU A 238 18.01 -7.29 11.95
CA GLU A 238 18.48 -8.68 11.83
C GLU A 238 17.99 -9.35 10.54
N LEU A 239 16.78 -9.00 10.10
CA LEU A 239 16.15 -9.60 8.92
C LEU A 239 16.50 -8.89 7.61
N ALA A 240 16.87 -7.61 7.70
CA ALA A 240 17.22 -6.76 6.58
C ALA A 240 18.48 -5.93 6.93
N PRO A 241 19.68 -6.56 6.98
CA PRO A 241 20.91 -5.91 7.44
C PRO A 241 21.38 -4.76 6.54
N SER A 242 20.93 -4.72 5.29
CA SER A 242 21.22 -3.63 4.34
C SER A 242 20.41 -2.36 4.62
N LEU A 243 19.39 -2.40 5.48
CA LEU A 243 18.63 -1.22 5.88
C LEU A 243 19.39 -0.37 6.90
N ASP A 244 19.11 0.93 6.88
CA ASP A 244 19.58 1.83 7.93
C ASP A 244 19.02 1.39 9.29
N ARG A 245 19.92 1.20 10.25
CA ARG A 245 19.57 0.72 11.58
C ARG A 245 18.60 1.67 12.31
N SER A 246 18.77 2.98 12.15
CA SER A 246 17.90 3.96 12.79
C SER A 246 16.47 3.79 12.31
N PHE A 247 16.28 3.67 10.99
CA PHE A 247 14.95 3.43 10.42
C PHE A 247 14.37 2.08 10.85
N ALA A 248 15.18 1.02 10.84
CA ALA A 248 14.73 -0.30 11.27
C ALA A 248 14.25 -0.30 12.74
N ASP A 249 14.98 0.40 13.61
CA ASP A 249 14.64 0.54 15.03
C ASP A 249 13.33 1.36 15.20
N GLU A 250 13.13 2.45 14.44
CA GLU A 250 11.87 3.22 14.49
C GLU A 250 10.65 2.41 14.02
N VAL A 251 10.79 1.58 12.99
CA VAL A 251 9.72 0.67 12.56
C VAL A 251 9.38 -0.33 13.68
N CYS A 252 10.38 -0.89 14.35
CA CYS A 252 10.19 -1.80 15.47
C CYS A 252 9.56 -1.10 16.70
N ASN A 253 9.98 0.12 17.02
CA ASN A 253 9.40 0.92 18.11
C ASN A 253 7.95 1.29 17.83
N GLY A 254 7.59 1.64 16.60
CA GLY A 254 6.19 1.87 16.19
C GLY A 254 5.27 0.64 16.32
N LEU A 255 5.84 -0.57 16.45
CA LEU A 255 5.13 -1.81 16.77
C LEU A 255 4.94 -2.05 18.27
N SER A 256 5.28 -1.09 19.13
CA SER A 256 5.07 -1.21 20.56
C SER A 256 3.60 -1.49 20.91
N PRO A 257 3.31 -2.43 21.83
CA PRO A 257 1.95 -2.69 22.27
C PRO A 257 1.25 -1.46 22.86
N SER A 258 2.01 -0.62 23.59
CA SER A 258 1.52 0.60 24.22
C SER A 258 1.59 1.78 23.25
N PRO A 259 0.47 2.48 22.96
CA PRO A 259 0.45 3.62 22.03
C PRO A 259 1.43 4.75 22.37
N GLU A 260 1.71 4.98 23.65
CA GLU A 260 2.63 6.02 24.14
C GLU A 260 4.12 5.71 23.93
N ASP A 261 4.46 4.44 23.72
CA ASP A 261 5.84 3.98 23.50
C ASP A 261 6.17 3.86 21.99
N ARG A 262 5.20 4.15 21.12
CA ARG A 262 5.37 4.10 19.66
C ARG A 262 6.09 5.34 19.16
N SER A 263 6.96 5.15 18.18
CA SER A 263 7.62 6.25 17.46
C SER A 263 6.62 7.20 16.85
N ASP A 264 6.99 8.47 16.77
CA ASP A 264 6.17 9.44 16.06
C ASP A 264 6.26 9.23 14.55
N LEU A 265 5.17 9.55 13.84
CA LEU A 265 5.12 9.45 12.38
C LEU A 265 6.21 10.29 11.68
N TRP A 266 6.63 11.42 12.29
CA TRP A 266 7.67 12.27 11.74
C TRP A 266 9.07 11.67 11.90
N GLU A 267 9.34 10.93 12.98
CA GLU A 267 10.64 10.26 13.22
C GLU A 267 10.84 9.12 12.22
N ILE A 268 9.78 8.34 11.99
CA ILE A 268 9.77 7.29 10.96
C ILE A 268 10.00 7.91 9.57
N PHE A 269 9.35 9.05 9.28
CA PHE A 269 9.54 9.74 8.00
C PHE A 269 10.97 10.25 7.80
N ASP A 270 11.54 10.89 8.83
CA ASP A 270 12.88 11.46 8.78
C ASP A 270 13.93 10.37 8.58
N THR A 271 13.88 9.30 9.38
CA THR A 271 14.80 8.17 9.27
C THR A 271 14.64 7.41 7.95
N ALA A 272 13.41 7.21 7.47
CA ALA A 272 13.16 6.62 6.14
C ALA A 272 13.72 7.51 5.02
N SER A 273 13.56 8.83 5.14
CA SER A 273 14.06 9.79 4.15
C SER A 273 15.59 9.80 4.12
N VAL A 274 16.24 9.78 5.28
CA VAL A 274 17.71 9.67 5.38
C VAL A 274 18.19 8.35 4.79
N ALA A 275 17.51 7.24 5.09
CA ALA A 275 17.83 5.93 4.53
C ALA A 275 17.70 5.91 3.00
N PHE A 276 16.66 6.57 2.47
CA PHE A 276 16.38 6.65 1.05
C PHE A 276 17.31 7.63 0.30
N MET A 277 17.73 8.73 0.94
CA MET A 277 18.54 9.79 0.35
C MET A 277 20.05 9.53 0.39
N LYS A 278 20.51 8.46 1.06
CA LYS A 278 21.87 7.94 0.85
C LYS A 278 21.98 7.62 -0.63
N ARG A 279 22.66 8.51 -1.38
CA ARG A 279 22.61 8.65 -2.85
C ARG A 279 22.39 7.30 -3.54
N LEU A 280 21.31 7.18 -4.28
CA LEU A 280 20.95 5.98 -5.02
C LEU A 280 21.49 6.10 -6.44
N ASP A 281 22.12 5.04 -6.92
CA ASP A 281 22.39 4.85 -8.34
C ASP A 281 21.40 3.78 -8.83
N LEU A 282 20.61 4.10 -9.85
CA LEU A 282 19.64 3.18 -10.43
C LEU A 282 20.16 2.67 -11.77
N TYR A 283 20.10 1.35 -11.93
CA TYR A 283 20.34 0.66 -13.19
C TYR A 283 19.12 -0.20 -13.54
N VAL A 284 18.35 0.21 -14.54
CA VAL A 284 17.26 -0.62 -15.07
C VAL A 284 17.82 -1.50 -16.19
N ASN A 285 17.71 -2.83 -16.06
CA ASN A 285 18.07 -3.76 -17.13
C ASN A 285 16.80 -4.34 -17.79
N VAL A 286 16.62 -4.07 -19.07
CA VAL A 286 15.49 -4.59 -19.85
C VAL A 286 15.80 -5.88 -20.61
N GLU A 287 16.95 -6.51 -20.35
CA GLU A 287 17.36 -7.77 -20.94
C GLU A 287 16.31 -8.87 -20.74
N GLY A 288 15.93 -9.53 -21.83
CA GLY A 288 14.87 -10.55 -21.84
C GLY A 288 13.45 -10.01 -21.96
N CYS A 289 13.23 -8.68 -21.97
CA CYS A 289 11.94 -8.10 -22.33
C CYS A 289 11.71 -8.19 -23.85
N SER A 290 10.45 -8.40 -24.25
CA SER A 290 10.05 -8.26 -25.66
C SER A 290 10.13 -6.81 -26.10
N GLU A 291 10.40 -6.53 -27.38
CA GLU A 291 10.44 -5.18 -27.95
C GLU A 291 9.18 -4.34 -27.60
N ASP A 292 7.99 -4.95 -27.67
CA ASP A 292 6.73 -4.29 -27.28
C ASP A 292 6.70 -3.81 -25.82
N LYS A 293 7.37 -4.55 -24.92
CA LYS A 293 7.46 -4.21 -23.49
C LYS A 293 8.49 -3.12 -23.27
N VAL A 294 9.64 -3.20 -23.93
CA VAL A 294 10.68 -2.15 -23.88
C VAL A 294 10.08 -0.82 -24.31
N ALA A 295 9.40 -0.79 -25.47
CA ALA A 295 8.74 0.42 -25.97
C ALA A 295 7.65 0.96 -25.02
N LEU A 296 6.98 0.08 -24.26
CA LEU A 296 6.00 0.49 -23.25
C LEU A 296 6.66 1.08 -22.01
N ILE A 297 7.79 0.51 -21.56
CA ILE A 297 8.59 1.03 -20.45
C ILE A 297 9.10 2.41 -20.83
N GLU A 298 9.80 2.55 -21.95
CA GLU A 298 10.31 3.85 -22.47
C GLU A 298 9.22 4.92 -22.50
N LYS A 299 8.01 4.55 -22.93
CA LYS A 299 6.87 5.47 -22.99
C LYS A 299 6.33 5.90 -21.61
N ILE A 300 6.44 5.06 -20.59
CA ILE A 300 5.88 5.30 -19.25
C ILE A 300 6.90 5.95 -18.33
N THR A 301 8.17 5.61 -18.50
CA THR A 301 9.28 6.05 -17.67
C THR A 301 10.06 7.20 -18.33
N ASP A 302 9.77 7.55 -19.58
CA ASP A 302 10.56 8.50 -20.39
C ASP A 302 12.05 8.11 -20.48
N LEU A 303 12.34 6.80 -20.40
CA LEU A 303 13.69 6.25 -20.55
C LEU A 303 14.01 5.97 -22.01
N GLU A 304 15.29 6.04 -22.35
CA GLU A 304 15.81 5.58 -23.64
C GLU A 304 16.80 4.43 -23.40
N PHE A 305 16.52 3.25 -23.96
CA PHE A 305 17.43 2.10 -23.87
C PHE A 305 18.17 1.91 -25.21
N GLU A 306 19.47 2.17 -25.26
CA GLU A 306 20.29 1.89 -26.45
C GLU A 306 20.52 0.37 -26.59
N ASN A 307 19.66 -0.28 -27.37
CA ASN A 307 19.59 -1.74 -27.60
C ASN A 307 19.04 -2.54 -26.40
N SER A 308 18.49 -3.74 -26.65
CA SER A 308 17.85 -4.62 -25.66
C SER A 308 18.80 -5.18 -24.57
N GLU A 309 20.04 -4.70 -24.53
CA GLU A 309 21.11 -5.09 -23.59
C GLU A 309 21.62 -3.88 -22.77
N GLY A 310 20.97 -2.71 -22.86
CA GLY A 310 21.41 -1.47 -22.20
C GLY A 310 20.73 -1.17 -20.86
N GLY A 311 21.42 -0.38 -20.01
CA GLY A 311 20.88 0.20 -18.78
C GLY A 311 20.78 1.73 -18.86
N ALA A 312 19.84 2.30 -18.09
CA ALA A 312 19.64 3.75 -17.98
C ALA A 312 19.91 4.25 -16.55
N GLU A 313 20.64 5.37 -16.44
CA GLU A 313 20.96 6.05 -15.19
C GLU A 313 19.98 7.17 -14.85
N PHE A 314 19.86 7.46 -13.55
CA PHE A 314 18.83 8.36 -13.02
C PHE A 314 19.36 9.51 -12.18
N PRO A 315 18.90 10.75 -12.43
CA PRO A 315 19.37 11.91 -11.68
C PRO A 315 18.70 12.09 -10.31
N HIS A 316 17.56 11.43 -10.04
CA HIS A 316 16.77 11.63 -8.81
C HIS A 316 16.19 10.34 -8.22
N ALA A 317 16.35 10.17 -6.91
CA ALA A 317 15.99 8.97 -6.15
C ALA A 317 14.48 8.63 -6.14
N PRO A 318 13.55 9.57 -5.90
CA PRO A 318 12.11 9.28 -5.93
C PRO A 318 11.61 8.84 -7.30
N GLU A 319 12.03 9.56 -8.36
CA GLU A 319 11.71 9.26 -9.74
C GLU A 319 12.28 7.89 -10.14
N ALA A 320 13.54 7.61 -9.77
CA ALA A 320 14.17 6.31 -9.96
C ALA A 320 13.35 5.17 -9.33
N ALA A 321 12.94 5.30 -8.07
CA ALA A 321 12.14 4.27 -7.40
C ALA A 321 10.76 4.08 -8.06
N GLN A 322 10.13 5.18 -8.49
CA GLN A 322 8.88 5.14 -9.23
C GLN A 322 9.05 4.36 -10.55
N GLU A 323 10.07 4.69 -11.33
CA GLU A 323 10.32 4.04 -12.62
C GLU A 323 10.74 2.59 -12.47
N ALA A 324 11.52 2.26 -11.43
CA ALA A 324 11.84 0.89 -11.06
C ALA A 324 10.57 0.06 -10.80
N ILE A 325 9.61 0.59 -10.02
CA ILE A 325 8.33 -0.08 -9.80
C ILE A 325 7.60 -0.29 -11.13
N ALA A 326 7.52 0.74 -11.98
CA ALA A 326 6.86 0.64 -13.28
C ALA A 326 7.49 -0.46 -14.15
N ALA A 327 8.82 -0.47 -14.26
CA ALA A 327 9.58 -1.45 -15.04
C ALA A 327 9.36 -2.89 -14.51
N VAL A 328 9.42 -3.10 -13.20
CA VAL A 328 9.19 -4.41 -12.57
C VAL A 328 7.77 -4.90 -12.84
N LEU A 329 6.75 -4.03 -12.75
CA LEU A 329 5.36 -4.40 -13.05
C LEU A 329 5.15 -4.76 -14.54
N MET A 330 5.99 -4.27 -15.44
CA MET A 330 6.00 -4.66 -16.86
C MET A 330 6.83 -5.92 -17.14
N GLY A 331 7.53 -6.42 -16.13
CA GLY A 331 8.34 -7.63 -16.18
C GLY A 331 9.78 -7.41 -16.63
N ALA A 332 10.33 -6.22 -16.40
CA ALA A 332 11.76 -5.95 -16.55
C ALA A 332 12.54 -6.27 -15.27
N ASN A 333 13.85 -6.51 -15.43
CA ASN A 333 14.76 -6.78 -14.33
C ASN A 333 15.38 -5.45 -13.86
N CYS A 334 14.94 -4.95 -12.72
CA CYS A 334 15.48 -3.72 -12.17
C CYS A 334 16.51 -4.01 -11.08
N ARG A 335 17.64 -3.27 -11.09
CA ARG A 335 18.62 -3.27 -9.99
C ARG A 335 18.88 -1.85 -9.50
N LEU A 336 18.52 -1.59 -8.25
CA LEU A 336 18.85 -0.36 -7.55
C LEU A 336 20.04 -0.62 -6.61
N SER A 337 20.99 0.30 -6.56
CA SER A 337 22.10 0.26 -5.62
C SER A 337 22.27 1.59 -4.90
N PHE A 338 22.96 1.56 -3.75
CA PHE A 338 23.45 2.78 -3.13
C PHE A 338 24.77 3.18 -3.81
N ALA A 339 25.03 4.47 -3.95
CA ALA A 339 26.20 4.99 -4.66
C ALA A 339 27.54 4.55 -4.04
N SER A 340 27.56 4.17 -2.75
CA SER A 340 28.75 3.58 -2.13
C SER A 340 29.06 2.16 -2.61
N ASP A 341 28.08 1.45 -3.16
CA ASP A 341 28.22 0.07 -3.65
C ASP A 341 28.59 0.05 -5.15
N ALA A 342 28.28 1.11 -5.90
CA ALA A 342 28.57 1.24 -7.33
C ALA A 342 30.09 1.32 -7.64
N GLU A 343 30.88 1.96 -6.77
CA GLU A 343 32.36 2.04 -6.92
C GLU A 343 33.04 0.65 -6.83
N VAL A 344 32.34 -0.38 -6.33
CA VAL A 344 32.87 -1.74 -6.22
C VAL A 344 32.67 -2.53 -7.53
N GLU A 345 31.61 -2.27 -8.30
CA GLU A 345 31.32 -3.00 -9.55
C GLU A 345 32.09 -2.47 -10.77
N GLU A 346 32.36 -1.16 -10.87
CA GLU A 346 33.23 -0.61 -11.94
C GLU A 346 34.67 -1.17 -11.90
N GLY A 347 35.09 -1.74 -10.76
CA GLY A 347 36.40 -2.38 -10.60
C GLY A 347 36.48 -3.83 -11.09
N VAL A 348 35.37 -4.49 -11.44
CA VAL A 348 35.34 -5.94 -11.70
C VAL A 348 35.27 -6.28 -13.20
N ASP A 349 34.73 -5.41 -14.05
CA ASP A 349 34.62 -5.65 -15.51
C ASP A 349 35.82 -5.15 -16.34
N ALA A 350 36.89 -4.67 -15.70
CA ALA A 350 38.11 -4.21 -16.39
C ALA A 350 39.25 -5.25 -16.45
N GLN A 351 39.04 -6.50 -16.03
CA GLN A 351 40.03 -7.57 -16.19
C GLN A 351 39.39 -8.90 -16.61
N GLY A 352 39.28 -9.10 -17.92
CA GLY A 352 38.98 -10.38 -18.56
C GLY A 352 39.56 -10.45 -19.97
#